data_AF-T0ZGR7-F1
#
_entry.id   AF-T0ZGR7-F1
#
_cell.length_a   1.000
_cell.length_b   1.000
_cell.length_c   1.000
_cell.angle_alpha   90.00
_cell.angle_beta   90.00
_cell.angle_gamma   90.00
#
_symmetry.space_group_name_H-M   'P 1'
#
loop_
_entity.id
_entity.type
_entity.pdbx_description
1 polymer ?
#
loop_
_entity_poly.entity_id
_entity_poly.type
_entity_poly.pdbx_seq_one_letter_code
_entity_poly.pdbx_strand_id
1 'polypeptide(L)' 'LTGRQEEALRCADRLGYFAVPRRASLGAVAGALGISRSATAELLRRGVSVMIRSLDGPRLSSAPALPGAPG' A
#
# COMPACT_ATOMS: atom_id res chain seq x y z
N LEU A 1 3.03 -5.45 -5.20
CA LEU A 1 2.07 -4.48 -5.76
C LEU A 1 2.07 -4.64 -7.28
N THR A 2 0.92 -4.56 -7.96
CA THR A 2 0.94 -4.42 -9.44
C THR A 2 1.27 -2.97 -9.81
N GLY A 3 1.85 -2.72 -10.99
CA GLY A 3 2.21 -1.36 -11.43
C GLY A 3 1.02 -0.40 -11.36
N ARG A 4 -0.18 -0.88 -11.70
CA ARG A 4 -1.43 -0.09 -11.64
C ARG A 4 -1.89 0.21 -10.20
N GLN A 5 -1.68 -0.73 -9.26
CA GLN A 5 -1.98 -0.48 -7.85
C GLN A 5 -1.03 0.58 -7.27
N GLU A 6 0.25 0.51 -7.64
CA GLU A 6 1.27 1.43 -7.16
C GLU A 6 1.02 2.84 -7.69
N GLU A 7 0.76 2.95 -8.99
CA GLU A 7 0.38 4.20 -9.64
C GLU A 7 -0.82 4.85 -8.94
N ALA A 8 -1.87 4.07 -8.65
CA ALA A 8 -3.06 4.59 -7.98
C ALA A 8 -2.78 5.07 -6.56
N LEU A 9 -2.00 4.33 -5.76
CA LEU A 9 -1.61 4.73 -4.42
C LEU A 9 -0.76 6.01 -4.44
N ARG A 10 0.23 6.09 -5.34
CA ARG A 10 1.08 7.28 -5.51
C ARG A 10 0.27 8.49 -5.98
N CYS A 11 -0.69 8.29 -6.89
CA CYS A 11 -1.58 9.35 -7.34
C CYS A 11 -2.44 9.87 -6.18
N ALA A 12 -3.06 8.97 -5.41
CA ALA A 12 -3.85 9.31 -4.24
C ALA A 12 -3.02 10.06 -3.18
N ASP A 13 -1.81 9.58 -2.88
CA ASP A 13 -0.89 10.22 -1.94
C ASP A 13 -0.50 11.64 -2.39
N ARG A 14 -0.07 11.79 -3.65
CA ARG A 14 0.32 13.08 -4.23
C ARG A 14 -0.82 14.11 -4.21
N LEU A 15 -2.06 13.66 -4.43
CA LEU A 15 -3.23 14.52 -4.36
C LEU A 15 -3.66 14.83 -2.92
N GLY A 16 -3.07 14.18 -1.91
CA GLY A 16 -3.44 14.35 -0.51
C GLY A 16 -4.76 13.67 -0.16
N TYR A 17 -5.10 12.57 -0.86
CA TYR A 17 -6.23 11.71 -0.52
C TYR A 17 -6.09 11.10 0.88
N PHE A 18 -4.85 10.75 1.27
CA PHE A 18 -4.52 10.18 2.58
C PHE A 18 -4.10 11.23 3.61
N ALA A 19 -4.05 12.51 3.24
CA ALA A 19 -3.68 13.59 4.15
C ALA A 19 -4.72 13.82 5.26
N VAL A 20 -4.28 14.38 6.38
CA VAL A 20 -5.16 14.82 7.48
C VAL A 20 -4.86 16.30 7.78
N PRO A 21 -5.80 17.24 7.53
CA PRO A 21 -7.10 17.03 6.87
C PRO A 21 -6.94 16.63 5.40
N ARG A 22 -7.95 15.93 4.89
CA ARG A 22 -7.96 15.39 3.53
C ARG A 22 -8.02 16.49 2.48
N ARG A 23 -7.12 16.43 1.49
CA ARG A 23 -6.99 17.46 0.43
C ARG A 23 -7.60 17.06 -0.92
N ALA A 24 -7.84 15.77 -1.14
CA ALA A 24 -8.46 15.28 -2.37
C ALA A 24 -9.55 14.23 -2.14
N SER A 25 -10.59 14.26 -2.97
CA SER A 25 -11.66 13.26 -2.95
C SER A 25 -11.28 12.01 -3.77
N LEU A 26 -12.03 10.91 -3.59
CA LEU A 26 -11.88 9.73 -4.45
C LEU A 26 -12.20 10.03 -5.92
N GLY A 27 -13.10 10.98 -6.19
CA GLY A 27 -13.41 11.43 -7.54
C GLY A 27 -12.23 12.16 -8.19
N ALA A 28 -11.47 12.95 -7.43
CA ALA A 28 -10.28 13.62 -7.94
C ALA A 28 -9.20 12.61 -8.36
N VAL A 29 -8.98 11.57 -7.55
CA VAL A 29 -8.05 10.47 -7.90
C VAL A 29 -8.55 9.71 -9.14
N ALA A 30 -9.85 9.41 -9.21
CA ALA A 30 -10.44 8.72 -10.36
C ALA A 30 -10.29 9.53 -11.66
N GLY A 31 -10.55 10.84 -11.60
CA GLY A 31 -10.34 11.77 -12.71
C GLY A 31 -8.89 11.84 -13.15
N ALA A 32 -7.94 11.90 -12.21
CA ALA A 32 -6.51 11.90 -12.52
C ALA A 32 -6.02 10.60 -13.17
N LEU A 33 -6.66 9.46 -12.85
CA LEU A 33 -6.33 8.14 -13.42
C LEU A 33 -7.15 7.79 -14.68
N GLY A 34 -8.10 8.63 -15.08
CA GLY A 34 -8.98 8.38 -16.24
C GLY A 34 -9.86 7.13 -16.10
N ILE A 35 -10.25 6.75 -14.88
CA ILE A 35 -11.08 5.56 -14.60
C ILE A 35 -12.26 5.89 -13.70
N SER A 36 -13.19 4.95 -13.57
CA SER A 36 -14.37 5.14 -12.72
C SER A 36 -14.00 5.23 -11.23
N ARG A 37 -14.87 5.88 -10.46
CA ARG A 37 -14.73 5.99 -9.00
C ARG A 37 -14.75 4.62 -8.30
N SER A 38 -15.57 3.69 -8.78
CA SER A 38 -15.65 2.32 -8.25
C SER A 38 -14.37 1.53 -8.53
N ALA A 39 -13.85 1.59 -9.76
CA ALA A 39 -12.58 0.96 -10.13
C ALA A 39 -11.42 1.55 -9.32
N THR A 40 -11.40 2.87 -9.12
CA THR A 40 -10.40 3.53 -8.26
C THR A 40 -10.47 3.01 -6.82
N ALA A 41 -11.68 2.91 -6.26
CA ALA A 41 -11.87 2.42 -4.89
C ALA A 41 -11.34 0.98 -4.73
N GLU A 42 -11.65 0.11 -5.69
CA GLU A 42 -11.19 -1.28 -5.70
C GLU A 42 -9.67 -1.37 -5.84
N LEU A 43 -9.10 -0.57 -6.74
CA LEU A 43 -7.67 -0.53 -6.99
C LEU A 43 -6.88 -0.06 -5.75
N LEU A 44 -7.36 0.99 -5.08
CA LEU A 44 -6.78 1.47 -3.83
C LEU A 44 -6.91 0.42 -2.71
N ARG A 45 -8.09 -0.20 -2.52
CA ARG A 45 -8.28 -1.27 -1.51
C ARG A 45 -7.32 -2.43 -1.74
N ARG A 46 -7.20 -2.92 -2.97
CA ARG A 46 -6.29 -4.02 -3.33
C ARG A 46 -4.83 -3.60 -3.13
N GLY A 47 -4.46 -2.40 -3.55
CA GLY A 47 -3.12 -1.85 -3.37
C GLY A 47 -2.71 -1.75 -1.90
N VAL A 48 -3.58 -1.18 -1.06
CA VAL A 48 -3.34 -1.09 0.40
C VAL A 48 -3.24 -2.48 1.03
N SER A 49 -4.12 -3.42 0.67
CA SER A 49 -4.05 -4.79 1.22
C SER A 49 -2.74 -5.49 0.89
N VAL A 50 -2.22 -5.33 -0.34
CA VAL A 50 -0.91 -5.85 -0.72
C VAL A 50 0.21 -5.13 0.03
N MET A 51 0.14 -3.80 0.17
CA MET A 51 1.12 -3.01 0.93
C MET A 51 1.19 -3.49 2.39
N ILE A 52 0.06 -3.62 3.08
CA ILE A 52 -0.01 -4.10 4.47
C ILE A 52 0.64 -5.47 4.59
N ARG A 53 0.29 -6.42 3.73
CA ARG A 53 0.89 -7.76 3.73
C ARG A 53 2.41 -7.73 3.53
N SER A 54 2.91 -6.77 2.76
CA SER A 54 4.36 -6.57 2.58
C SER A 54 5.05 -5.99 3.82
N LEU A 55 4.35 -5.19 4.63
CA LEU A 55 4.85 -4.72 5.93
C LEU A 55 4.93 -5.87 6.95
N ASP A 56 4.02 -6.84 6.83
CA ASP A 56 4.01 -8.09 7.61
C ASP A 56 4.97 -9.16 7.06
N GLY A 57 5.80 -8.83 6.05
CA GLY A 57 6.88 -9.68 5.57
C GLY A 57 7.77 -10.14 6.73
N PRO A 58 8.52 -11.26 6.57
CA PRO A 58 9.19 -11.89 7.69
C PRO A 58 9.97 -10.83 8.46
N ARG A 59 9.57 -10.56 9.72
CA ARG A 59 10.51 -9.96 10.66
C ARG A 59 11.71 -10.86 10.52
N LEU A 60 12.80 -10.36 9.93
CA LEU A 60 14.02 -11.14 9.77
C LEU A 60 14.21 -11.79 11.13
N SER A 61 14.07 -13.12 11.14
CA SER A 61 14.23 -13.89 12.36
C SER A 61 15.60 -13.47 12.85
N SER A 62 15.66 -12.71 13.94
CA SER A 62 16.86 -12.75 14.76
C SER A 62 16.91 -14.19 15.18
N ALA A 63 17.67 -14.99 14.43
CA ALA A 63 17.85 -16.40 14.70
C ALA A 63 18.09 -16.51 16.21
N PRO A 64 17.37 -17.37 16.94
CA PRO A 64 17.78 -17.64 18.30
C PRO A 64 19.22 -18.14 18.19
N ALA A 65 20.15 -17.39 18.77
CA ALA A 65 21.54 -17.81 18.88
C ALA A 65 21.50 -19.21 19.48
N LEU A 66 21.91 -20.22 18.71
CA LEU A 66 21.99 -21.60 19.16
C LEU A 66 22.81 -21.64 20.45
N PRO A 67 22.20 -21.92 21.62
CA PRO A 67 22.97 -22.16 22.82
C PRO A 67 23.22 -23.67 22.88
N GLY A 68 24.46 -24.07 22.64
CA GLY A 68 24.93 -25.42 22.94
C GLY A 68 25.44 -26.19 21.74
N ALA A 69 26.66 -25.86 21.31
CA ALA A 69 27.58 -26.90 20.86
C ALA A 69 28.46 -27.30 22.06
N PRO A 70 28.32 -28.52 22.56
CA PRO A 70 29.44 -29.33 23.05
C PRO A 70 29.64 -30.49 22.04
N GLY A 71 30.83 -30.77 21.53
CA GLY A 71 32.10 -30.97 22.23
C GLY A 71 32.58 -32.35 21.81
#